data_AF-A0A1G7LG82-F1
#
_entry.id   AF-A0A1G7LG82-F1
#
_cell.length_a   1.000
_cell.length_b   1.000
_cell.length_c   1.000
_cell.angle_alpha   90.00
_cell.angle_beta   90.00
_cell.angle_gamma   90.00
#
_symmetry.space_group_name_H-M   'P 1'
#
loop_
_entity.id
_entity.type
_entity.pdbx_description
1 polymer ?
#
loop_
_entity_poly.entity_id
_entity_poly.type
_entity_poly.pdbx_seq_one_letter_code
_entity_poly.pdbx_strand_id
1 'polypeptide(L)'
;MAIATERLKYLRKSRRGDGSGRAFRGKQHRFAYASLLRKVHSLARKRGVQVVEVNPQDTSTIGMLKYAPQLSLSKDVAAAYVIGRRALGFRERLPKGYGKLLRDEAFLAYAQRFYQTRAEELREQKKVTRDRPRKNRLSRELKRVHGALFLLSSLQGPPGSQREVTDGRNFLGAHPWRVLRAGLFLPLLRSTVPRDLSPLKALLHRGAWEGWKGSLGPPPGGGPECANVHST
;
A
#
# COMPACT_ATOMS: atom_id res chain seq x y z
N MET A 1 4.57 9.86 -30.61
CA MET A 1 4.11 10.13 -29.23
C MET A 1 3.27 8.95 -28.74
N ALA A 2 3.48 8.48 -27.50
CA ALA A 2 2.75 7.34 -26.95
C ALA A 2 2.22 7.65 -25.54
N ILE A 3 1.11 7.01 -25.16
CA ILE A 3 0.56 7.03 -23.80
C ILE A 3 0.60 5.63 -23.21
N ALA A 4 0.90 5.54 -21.92
CA ALA A 4 0.92 4.29 -21.18
C ALA A 4 -0.30 4.19 -20.25
N THR A 5 -0.98 3.05 -20.27
CA THR A 5 -2.12 2.78 -19.38
C THR A 5 -1.98 1.43 -18.71
N GLU A 6 -2.46 1.32 -17.47
CA GLU A 6 -2.56 0.01 -16.82
C GLU A 6 -3.61 -0.88 -17.49
N ARG A 7 -3.23 -2.14 -17.73
CA ARG A 7 -4.15 -3.19 -18.20
C ARG A 7 -5.06 -3.66 -17.06
N LEU A 8 -6.05 -2.83 -16.73
CA LEU A 8 -7.07 -3.16 -15.73
C LEU A 8 -8.36 -3.60 -16.43
N LYS A 9 -8.75 -4.86 -16.24
CA LYS A 9 -10.05 -5.38 -16.71
C LYS A 9 -11.22 -4.75 -15.93
N TYR A 10 -11.09 -4.64 -14.62
CA TYR A 10 -12.09 -4.05 -13.73
C TYR A 10 -11.45 -3.52 -12.44
N LEU A 11 -12.01 -2.45 -11.88
CA LEU A 11 -11.70 -2.08 -10.50
C LEU A 11 -12.41 -3.06 -9.57
N ARG A 12 -11.66 -3.73 -8.69
CA ARG A 12 -12.25 -4.60 -7.65
C ARG A 12 -13.13 -3.75 -6.73
N LYS A 13 -14.43 -3.69 -7.01
CA LYS A 13 -15.44 -2.94 -6.22
C LYS A 13 -15.59 -3.49 -4.79
N SER A 14 -15.21 -4.77 -4.58
CA SER A 14 -15.23 -5.44 -3.27
C SER A 14 -13.97 -5.23 -2.43
N ARG A 15 -12.83 -4.87 -3.04
CA ARG A 15 -11.54 -4.77 -2.35
C ARG A 15 -11.21 -3.32 -2.02
N ARG A 16 -11.17 -3.06 -0.72
CA ARG A 16 -10.94 -1.74 -0.13
C ARG A 16 -9.45 -1.43 -0.24
N GLY A 17 -9.10 -0.44 -1.05
CA GLY A 17 -7.74 0.10 -1.09
C GLY A 17 -7.48 0.97 0.15
N ASP A 18 -6.91 2.14 -0.09
CA ASP A 18 -6.69 3.21 0.88
C ASP A 18 -7.97 3.96 1.25
N GLY A 19 -8.93 4.06 0.32
CA GLY A 19 -10.26 4.62 0.56
C GLY A 19 -11.17 3.72 1.41
N SER A 20 -11.81 4.29 2.42
CA SER A 20 -12.83 3.62 3.23
C SER A 20 -14.06 4.50 3.46
N GLY A 21 -15.17 3.93 3.92
CA GLY A 21 -16.42 4.68 4.20
C GLY A 21 -17.49 4.60 3.10
N ARG A 22 -18.73 4.99 3.44
CA ARG A 22 -19.91 4.87 2.56
C ARG A 22 -19.80 5.80 1.35
N ALA A 23 -19.39 7.04 1.56
CA ALA A 23 -19.22 8.03 0.49
C ALA A 23 -18.21 7.57 -0.58
N PHE A 24 -17.03 7.11 -0.15
CA PHE A 24 -16.03 6.57 -1.08
C PHE A 24 -16.54 5.36 -1.86
N ARG A 25 -17.26 4.44 -1.21
CA ARG A 25 -17.89 3.29 -1.90
C ARG A 25 -18.88 3.73 -2.97
N GLY A 26 -19.70 4.74 -2.69
CA GLY A 26 -20.62 5.31 -3.68
C GLY A 26 -19.87 5.83 -4.90
N LYS A 27 -18.80 6.61 -4.69
CA LYS A 27 -17.94 7.11 -5.77
C LYS A 27 -17.28 5.96 -6.55
N GLN A 28 -16.65 5.01 -5.86
CA GLN A 28 -15.99 3.85 -6.49
C GLN A 28 -16.97 2.97 -7.27
N HIS A 29 -18.19 2.77 -6.76
CA HIS A 29 -19.21 1.96 -7.43
C HIS A 29 -19.67 2.59 -8.74
N ARG A 30 -19.83 3.92 -8.75
CA ARG A 30 -20.22 4.73 -9.92
C ARG A 30 -19.09 4.94 -10.92
N PHE A 31 -17.84 4.73 -10.52
CA PHE A 31 -16.69 5.01 -11.37
C PHE A 31 -16.54 3.98 -12.51
N ALA A 32 -16.82 4.42 -13.74
CA ALA A 32 -16.84 3.58 -14.94
C ALA A 32 -15.46 3.48 -15.62
N TYR A 33 -14.51 2.84 -14.93
CA TYR A 33 -13.11 2.74 -15.39
C TYR A 33 -12.95 2.19 -16.82
N ALA A 34 -13.66 1.11 -17.15
CA ALA A 34 -13.59 0.50 -18.48
C ALA A 34 -14.06 1.47 -19.59
N SER A 35 -15.13 2.23 -19.32
CA SER A 35 -15.62 3.24 -20.26
C SER A 35 -14.65 4.41 -20.41
N LEU A 36 -14.02 4.83 -19.31
CA LEU A 36 -12.98 5.87 -19.35
C LEU A 36 -11.78 5.41 -20.20
N LEU A 37 -11.23 4.23 -19.92
CA LEU A 37 -10.11 3.69 -20.71
C LEU A 37 -10.47 3.55 -22.18
N ARG A 38 -11.65 3.00 -22.50
CA ARG A 38 -12.11 2.86 -23.90
C ARG A 38 -12.15 4.20 -24.62
N LYS A 39 -12.65 5.25 -23.96
CA LYS A 39 -12.68 6.61 -24.52
C LYS A 39 -11.28 7.18 -24.71
N VAL A 40 -10.38 7.02 -23.72
CA VAL A 40 -8.97 7.44 -23.82
C VAL A 40 -8.29 6.74 -25.00
N HIS A 41 -8.45 5.43 -25.13
CA HIS A 41 -7.87 4.65 -26.22
C HIS A 41 -8.43 5.04 -27.59
N SER A 42 -9.75 5.25 -27.68
CA SER A 42 -10.40 5.71 -28.93
C SER A 42 -9.87 7.09 -29.34
N LEU A 43 -9.76 8.02 -28.40
CA LEU A 43 -9.25 9.36 -28.67
C LEU A 43 -7.77 9.35 -29.07
N ALA A 44 -6.95 8.52 -28.40
CA ALA A 44 -5.54 8.35 -28.74
C ALA A 44 -5.38 7.84 -30.19
N ARG A 45 -6.14 6.80 -30.57
CA ARG A 45 -6.14 6.29 -31.95
C ARG A 45 -6.55 7.35 -32.97
N LYS A 46 -7.63 8.10 -32.71
CA LYS A 46 -8.09 9.20 -33.58
C LYS A 46 -7.03 10.30 -33.75
N ARG A 47 -6.15 10.50 -32.78
CA ARG A 47 -5.08 11.50 -32.81
C ARG A 47 -3.72 10.93 -33.24
N GLY A 48 -3.66 9.69 -33.72
CA GLY A 48 -2.39 9.04 -34.09
C GLY A 48 -1.44 8.80 -32.92
N VAL A 49 -1.94 8.78 -31.68
CA VAL A 49 -1.16 8.53 -30.46
C VAL A 49 -1.22 7.04 -30.12
N GLN A 50 -0.05 6.41 -30.02
CA GLN A 50 0.04 5.00 -29.66
C GLN A 50 -0.34 4.77 -28.19
N VAL A 51 -1.05 3.68 -27.90
CA VAL A 51 -1.40 3.28 -26.54
C VAL A 51 -0.63 2.01 -26.19
N VAL A 52 0.10 2.04 -25.07
CA VAL A 52 0.81 0.89 -24.52
C VAL A 52 0.13 0.45 -23.23
N GLU A 53 -0.38 -0.77 -23.21
CA GLU A 53 -0.95 -1.37 -22.00
C GLU A 53 0.14 -2.10 -21.20
N VAL A 54 0.23 -1.82 -19.90
CA VAL A 54 1.23 -2.43 -19.01
C VAL A 54 0.59 -3.22 -17.88
N ASN A 55 1.31 -4.19 -17.34
CA ASN A 55 0.85 -4.94 -16.16
C ASN A 55 0.62 -3.97 -14.97
N PRO A 56 -0.55 -3.97 -14.31
CA PRO A 56 -0.87 -3.09 -13.16
C PRO A 56 -0.28 -3.56 -11.82
N GLN A 57 0.42 -4.68 -11.78
CA GLN A 57 0.85 -5.30 -10.52
C GLN A 57 1.77 -4.39 -9.70
N ASP A 58 1.32 -4.08 -8.48
CA ASP A 58 2.06 -3.32 -7.46
C ASP A 58 2.60 -1.94 -7.91
N THR A 59 2.06 -1.36 -8.99
CA THR A 59 2.48 -0.03 -9.52
C THR A 59 2.46 1.05 -8.44
N SER A 60 1.36 1.15 -7.69
CA SER A 60 1.23 2.09 -6.56
C SER A 60 2.22 1.81 -5.43
N THR A 61 2.41 0.55 -5.05
CA THR A 61 3.32 0.17 -3.97
C THR A 61 4.79 0.44 -4.35
N ILE A 62 5.18 0.11 -5.58
CA ILE A 62 6.51 0.41 -6.12
C ILE A 62 6.71 1.92 -6.21
N GLY A 63 5.71 2.65 -6.73
CA GLY A 63 5.73 4.10 -6.81
C GLY A 63 6.00 4.73 -5.44
N MET A 64 5.22 4.34 -4.42
CA MET A 64 5.39 4.87 -3.06
C MET A 64 6.71 4.48 -2.39
N LEU A 65 7.15 3.23 -2.55
CA LEU A 65 8.35 2.74 -1.85
C LEU A 65 9.64 3.15 -2.53
N LYS A 66 9.66 3.22 -3.86
CA LYS A 66 10.88 3.46 -4.64
C LYS A 66 10.96 4.90 -5.13
N TYR A 67 9.98 5.34 -5.91
CA TYR A 67 10.14 6.58 -6.68
C TYR A 67 9.67 7.83 -5.95
N ALA A 68 8.59 7.75 -5.17
CA ALA A 68 8.12 8.88 -4.34
C ALA A 68 9.22 9.43 -3.41
N PRO A 69 9.90 8.61 -2.57
CA PRO A 69 11.01 9.09 -1.73
C PRO A 69 12.28 9.48 -2.50
N GLN A 70 12.56 8.86 -3.65
CA GLN A 70 13.76 9.16 -4.44
C GLN A 70 13.66 10.47 -5.20
N LEU A 71 12.48 10.72 -5.77
CA LEU A 71 12.22 11.81 -6.69
C LEU A 71 11.34 12.91 -6.07
N SER A 72 11.02 12.82 -4.77
CA SER A 72 10.13 13.74 -4.07
C SER A 72 8.76 13.89 -4.75
N LEU A 73 8.22 12.78 -5.27
CA LEU A 73 6.94 12.75 -5.99
C LEU A 73 5.79 12.34 -5.07
N SER A 74 4.58 12.79 -5.40
CA SER A 74 3.37 12.26 -4.77
C SER A 74 3.18 10.78 -5.13
N LYS A 75 2.43 10.03 -4.30
CA LYS A 75 2.16 8.60 -4.53
C LYS A 75 1.58 8.31 -5.92
N ASP A 76 0.72 9.21 -6.42
CA ASP A 76 -0.01 9.03 -7.67
C ASP A 76 0.89 9.34 -8.87
N VAL A 77 1.71 10.40 -8.78
CA VAL A 77 2.71 10.73 -9.83
C VAL A 77 3.80 9.65 -9.87
N ALA A 78 4.25 9.16 -8.73
CA ALA A 78 5.21 8.07 -8.67
C ALA A 78 4.65 6.76 -9.25
N ALA A 79 3.35 6.48 -9.06
CA ALA A 79 2.70 5.33 -9.71
C ALA A 79 2.62 5.52 -11.24
N ALA A 80 2.27 6.72 -11.72
CA ALA A 80 2.29 7.05 -13.15
C ALA A 80 3.69 6.89 -13.76
N TYR A 81 4.74 7.26 -13.01
CA TYR A 81 6.12 7.06 -13.42
C TYR A 81 6.47 5.57 -13.60
N VAL A 82 6.02 4.69 -12.70
CA VAL A 82 6.18 3.23 -12.85
C VAL A 82 5.50 2.71 -14.11
N ILE A 83 4.28 3.19 -14.40
CA ILE A 83 3.52 2.80 -15.60
C ILE A 83 4.30 3.19 -16.85
N GLY A 84 4.81 4.43 -16.92
CA GLY A 84 5.62 4.91 -18.04
C GLY A 84 6.91 4.09 -18.23
N ARG A 85 7.63 3.80 -17.13
CA ARG A 85 8.83 2.96 -17.18
C ARG A 85 8.55 1.56 -17.71
N ARG A 86 7.46 0.93 -17.30
CA ARG A 86 7.06 -0.39 -17.81
C ARG A 86 6.72 -0.35 -19.29
N ALA A 87 6.08 0.73 -19.77
CA ALA A 87 5.78 0.89 -21.19
C ALA A 87 7.05 1.03 -22.04
N LEU A 88 8.13 1.57 -21.47
CA LEU A 88 9.46 1.61 -22.08
C LEU A 88 10.26 0.30 -21.93
N GLY A 89 9.66 -0.77 -21.38
CA GLY A 89 10.31 -2.07 -21.21
C GLY A 89 11.19 -2.21 -19.96
N PHE A 90 11.24 -1.21 -19.07
CA PHE A 90 12.03 -1.32 -17.84
C PHE A 90 11.37 -2.25 -16.82
N ARG A 91 12.19 -3.10 -16.19
CA ARG A 91 11.77 -3.97 -15.08
C ARG A 91 12.04 -3.31 -13.72
N GLU A 92 11.09 -3.44 -12.81
CA GLU A 92 11.18 -2.87 -11.47
C GLU A 92 11.92 -3.78 -10.48
N ARG A 93 13.22 -3.53 -10.31
CA ARG A 93 14.07 -4.23 -9.33
C ARG A 93 13.96 -3.62 -7.93
N LEU A 94 14.08 -4.47 -6.91
CA LEU A 94 14.12 -4.06 -5.51
C LEU A 94 15.44 -3.33 -5.21
N PRO A 95 15.41 -2.12 -4.63
CA PRO A 95 16.60 -1.39 -4.17
C PRO A 95 17.43 -2.21 -3.17
N LYS A 96 18.76 -2.07 -3.24
CA LYS A 96 19.69 -2.81 -2.37
C LYS A 96 19.38 -2.58 -0.88
N GLY A 97 19.06 -1.34 -0.48
CA GLY A 97 18.71 -1.02 0.91
C GLY A 97 17.50 -1.81 1.41
N TYR A 98 16.44 -1.89 0.62
CA TYR A 98 15.28 -2.73 0.96
C TYR A 98 15.58 -4.22 0.92
N GLY A 99 16.47 -4.66 0.03
CA GLY A 99 16.95 -6.04 0.01
C GLY A 99 17.67 -6.42 1.31
N LYS A 100 18.52 -5.54 1.84
CA LYS A 100 19.17 -5.72 3.15
C LYS A 100 18.12 -5.72 4.27
N LEU A 101 17.21 -4.76 4.25
CA LEU A 101 16.16 -4.62 5.26
C LEU A 101 15.26 -5.86 5.37
N LEU A 102 14.89 -6.47 4.24
CA LEU A 102 14.07 -7.70 4.26
C LEU A 102 14.84 -8.94 4.75
N ARG A 103 16.17 -8.90 4.76
CA ARG A 103 17.01 -9.97 5.32
C ARG A 103 17.31 -9.75 6.80
N ASP A 104 16.98 -8.58 7.33
CA ASP A 104 17.17 -8.24 8.72
C ASP A 104 16.06 -8.86 9.56
N GLU A 105 16.42 -9.88 10.34
CA GLU A 105 15.47 -10.61 11.18
C GLU A 105 14.88 -9.72 12.28
N ALA A 106 15.65 -8.77 12.79
CA ALA A 106 15.19 -7.89 13.85
C ALA A 106 14.14 -6.90 13.33
N PHE A 107 14.25 -6.44 12.06
CA PHE A 107 13.19 -5.66 11.41
C PHE A 107 11.90 -6.46 11.26
N LEU A 108 12.00 -7.70 10.76
CA LEU A 108 10.83 -8.56 10.56
C LEU A 108 10.16 -8.90 11.90
N ALA A 109 10.95 -9.23 12.92
CA ALA A 109 10.47 -9.49 14.27
C ALA A 109 9.77 -8.26 14.87
N TYR A 110 10.34 -7.06 14.69
CA TYR A 110 9.72 -5.81 15.10
C TYR A 110 8.34 -5.61 14.44
N ALA A 111 8.26 -5.75 13.12
CA ALA A 111 7.01 -5.58 12.38
C ALA A 111 5.97 -6.63 12.79
N GLN A 112 6.38 -7.88 13.00
CA GLN A 112 5.49 -8.95 13.47
C GLN A 112 4.94 -8.65 14.86
N ARG A 113 5.81 -8.29 15.83
CA ARG A 113 5.41 -7.93 17.19
C ARG A 113 4.43 -6.76 17.18
N PHE A 114 4.71 -5.70 16.42
CA PHE A 114 3.80 -4.56 16.27
C PHE A 114 2.38 -5.00 15.87
N TYR A 115 2.27 -5.87 14.86
CA TYR A 115 0.97 -6.35 14.40
C TYR A 115 0.31 -7.35 15.35
N GLN A 116 1.07 -8.17 16.08
CA GLN A 116 0.54 -9.07 17.12
C GLN A 116 -0.10 -8.26 18.24
N THR A 117 0.62 -7.30 18.82
CA THR A 117 0.10 -6.39 19.84
C THR A 117 -1.13 -5.65 19.34
N ARG A 118 -1.07 -5.11 18.11
CA ARG A 118 -2.23 -4.42 17.51
C ARG A 118 -3.44 -5.33 17.32
N ALA A 119 -3.23 -6.62 17.04
CA ALA A 119 -4.33 -7.58 16.90
C ALA A 119 -5.01 -7.85 18.24
N GLU A 120 -4.25 -7.94 19.33
CA GLU A 120 -4.75 -8.12 20.70
C GLU A 120 -5.54 -6.90 21.15
N GLU A 121 -5.00 -5.68 20.99
CA GLU A 121 -5.71 -4.43 21.27
C GLU A 121 -7.09 -4.38 20.57
N LEU A 122 -7.11 -4.70 19.27
CA LEU A 122 -8.34 -4.70 18.47
C LEU A 122 -9.33 -5.78 18.91
N ARG A 123 -8.85 -6.92 19.43
CA ARG A 123 -9.70 -7.99 19.97
C ARG A 123 -10.35 -7.55 21.28
N GLU A 124 -9.59 -6.95 22.19
CA GLU A 124 -10.12 -6.44 23.46
C GLU A 124 -11.13 -5.30 23.23
N GLN A 125 -10.78 -4.32 22.39
CA GLN A 125 -11.72 -3.25 22.02
C GLN A 125 -13.01 -3.80 21.42
N LYS A 126 -12.94 -4.88 20.64
CA LYS A 126 -14.11 -5.51 20.02
C LYS A 126 -14.99 -6.24 21.04
N LYS A 127 -14.42 -6.85 22.09
CA LYS A 127 -15.18 -7.49 23.18
C LYS A 127 -15.99 -6.46 23.96
N VAL A 128 -15.36 -5.32 24.29
CA VAL A 128 -15.98 -4.25 25.08
C VAL A 128 -17.00 -3.44 24.26
N THR A 129 -16.71 -3.17 22.99
CA THR A 129 -17.62 -2.42 22.12
C THR A 129 -18.95 -3.17 22.00
N ARG A 130 -20.09 -2.53 22.24
CA ARG A 130 -21.42 -3.12 21.99
C ARG A 130 -21.99 -2.74 20.62
N ASP A 131 -21.74 -1.50 20.18
CA ASP A 131 -22.23 -0.94 18.92
C ASP A 131 -21.79 -1.74 17.67
N ARG A 132 -22.77 -2.12 16.85
CA ARG A 132 -22.58 -2.98 15.67
C ARG A 132 -21.70 -2.29 14.60
N PRO A 133 -21.94 -1.03 14.18
CA PRO A 133 -21.04 -0.27 13.31
C PRO A 133 -19.58 -0.23 13.79
N ARG A 134 -19.33 0.08 15.07
CA ARG A 134 -17.98 0.09 15.66
C ARG A 134 -17.35 -1.31 15.66
N LYS A 135 -18.06 -2.36 16.10
CA LYS A 135 -17.58 -3.77 16.00
C LYS A 135 -17.20 -4.16 14.58
N ASN A 136 -17.99 -3.74 13.59
CA ASN A 136 -17.73 -3.99 12.18
C ASN A 136 -16.49 -3.24 11.69
N ARG A 137 -16.19 -2.05 12.19
CA ARG A 137 -14.95 -1.32 11.87
C ARG A 137 -13.74 -2.07 12.41
N LEU A 138 -13.75 -2.40 13.70
CA LEU A 138 -12.69 -3.16 14.37
C LEU A 138 -12.43 -4.50 13.67
N SER A 139 -13.49 -5.23 13.29
CA SER A 139 -13.34 -6.50 12.56
C SER A 139 -12.66 -6.36 11.19
N ARG A 140 -12.77 -5.21 10.53
CA ARG A 140 -12.05 -4.96 9.26
C ARG A 140 -10.60 -4.62 9.50
N GLU A 141 -10.33 -3.85 10.56
CA GLU A 141 -8.96 -3.53 10.95
C GLU A 141 -8.22 -4.79 11.35
N LEU A 142 -8.86 -5.67 12.13
CA LEU A 142 -8.32 -6.97 12.50
C LEU A 142 -8.01 -7.82 11.26
N LYS A 143 -8.92 -7.88 10.26
CA LYS A 143 -8.65 -8.54 8.97
C LYS A 143 -7.44 -7.96 8.22
N ARG A 144 -7.21 -6.64 8.30
CA ARG A 144 -6.04 -5.99 7.69
C ARG A 144 -4.75 -6.37 8.43
N VAL A 145 -4.79 -6.36 9.77
CA VAL A 145 -3.67 -6.76 10.63
C VAL A 145 -3.29 -8.22 10.39
N HIS A 146 -4.27 -9.14 10.37
CA HIS A 146 -4.02 -10.55 10.04
C HIS A 146 -3.47 -10.72 8.62
N GLY A 147 -3.95 -9.94 7.66
CA GLY A 147 -3.39 -9.94 6.30
C GLY A 147 -1.94 -9.46 6.26
N ALA A 148 -1.56 -8.48 7.08
CA ALA A 148 -0.18 -8.00 7.18
C ALA A 148 0.73 -9.05 7.87
N LEU A 149 0.25 -9.68 8.95
CA LEU A 149 0.96 -10.80 9.60
C LEU A 149 1.20 -11.94 8.62
N PHE A 150 0.17 -12.36 7.89
CA PHE A 150 0.29 -13.41 6.87
C PHE A 150 1.35 -13.07 5.81
N LEU A 151 1.41 -11.81 5.36
CA LEU A 151 2.42 -11.35 4.41
C LEU A 151 3.84 -11.40 5.02
N LEU A 152 4.00 -10.97 6.27
CA LEU A 152 5.30 -10.98 6.96
C LEU A 152 5.79 -12.41 7.20
N SER A 153 4.90 -13.33 7.58
CA SER A 153 5.22 -14.76 7.74
C SER A 153 5.51 -15.45 6.41
N SER A 154 4.92 -14.99 5.30
CA SER A 154 5.10 -15.62 3.98
C SER A 154 6.52 -15.48 3.40
N LEU A 155 7.32 -14.53 3.88
CA LEU A 155 8.76 -14.42 3.54
C LEU A 155 9.63 -15.46 4.22
N GLN A 156 9.15 -16.10 5.28
CA GLN A 156 9.89 -17.13 6.03
C GLN A 156 9.68 -18.54 5.44
N GLY A 157 8.82 -18.69 4.41
CA GLY A 157 8.55 -19.96 3.72
C GLY A 157 9.35 -20.14 2.42
N PRO A 158 9.41 -21.37 1.85
CA PRO A 158 10.11 -21.63 0.60
C PRO A 158 9.53 -20.79 -0.56
N PRO A 159 10.35 -20.37 -1.55
CA PRO A 159 9.88 -19.56 -2.67
C PRO A 159 8.96 -20.37 -3.58
N GLY A 160 7.66 -20.29 -3.32
CA GLY A 160 6.62 -20.92 -4.14
C GLY A 160 6.62 -20.38 -5.58
N SER A 161 6.40 -21.29 -6.52
CA SER A 161 6.50 -21.10 -7.96
C SER A 161 5.72 -19.89 -8.50
N GLN A 162 6.38 -19.14 -9.38
CA GLN A 162 5.79 -18.01 -10.10
C GLN A 162 4.78 -18.54 -11.13
N ARG A 163 3.51 -18.70 -10.73
CA ARG A 163 2.42 -18.99 -11.69
C ARG A 163 1.71 -17.70 -12.06
N GLU A 164 1.97 -17.21 -13.27
CA GLU A 164 1.24 -16.09 -13.88
C GLU A 164 -0.19 -16.53 -14.20
N VAL A 165 -1.14 -16.25 -13.31
CA VAL A 165 -2.57 -16.36 -13.61
C VAL A 165 -3.13 -14.97 -13.85
N THR A 166 -3.58 -14.67 -15.06
CA THR A 166 -3.99 -13.32 -15.47
C THR A 166 -5.38 -12.95 -14.94
N ASP A 167 -5.46 -12.46 -13.68
CA ASP A 167 -6.68 -11.83 -13.17
C ASP A 167 -6.43 -10.47 -12.50
N GLY A 168 -5.63 -9.67 -13.19
CA GLY A 168 -5.61 -8.21 -13.10
C GLY A 168 -4.93 -7.62 -11.87
N ARG A 169 -4.76 -8.34 -10.75
CA ARG A 169 -3.97 -7.94 -9.56
C ARG A 169 -3.60 -9.17 -8.73
N ASN A 170 -2.60 -9.94 -9.17
CA ASN A 170 -2.31 -11.24 -8.58
C ASN A 170 -1.99 -11.20 -7.08
N PHE A 171 -2.55 -12.19 -6.40
CA PHE A 171 -2.19 -12.73 -5.10
C PHE A 171 -1.60 -14.10 -5.44
N LEU A 172 -0.30 -14.31 -5.21
CA LEU A 172 0.38 -15.59 -4.92
C LEU A 172 1.88 -15.39 -5.19
N GLY A 173 2.69 -15.66 -4.17
CA GLY A 173 4.10 -15.25 -4.05
C GLY A 173 4.27 -14.07 -3.09
N ALA A 174 5.16 -14.19 -2.12
CA ALA A 174 5.51 -13.12 -1.19
C ALA A 174 6.18 -11.97 -1.99
N HIS A 175 5.40 -11.07 -2.57
CA HIS A 175 5.95 -9.93 -3.30
C HIS A 175 6.73 -9.06 -2.31
N PRO A 176 8.06 -8.93 -2.44
CA PRO A 176 8.89 -8.17 -1.51
C PRO A 176 8.36 -6.74 -1.26
N TRP A 177 7.81 -6.12 -2.31
CA TRP A 177 7.14 -4.82 -2.26
C TRP A 177 5.96 -4.76 -1.28
N ARG A 178 5.14 -5.81 -1.20
CA ARG A 178 3.99 -5.86 -0.29
C ARG A 178 4.41 -6.05 1.15
N VAL A 179 5.45 -6.86 1.36
CA VAL A 179 5.99 -7.08 2.71
C VAL A 179 6.68 -5.83 3.23
N LEU A 180 7.46 -5.15 2.38
CA LEU A 180 8.00 -3.82 2.71
C LEU A 180 6.90 -2.84 3.06
N ARG A 181 5.82 -2.77 2.27
CA ARG A 181 4.70 -1.89 2.59
C ARG A 181 4.08 -2.21 3.95
N ALA A 182 3.88 -3.49 4.27
CA ALA A 182 3.34 -3.92 5.56
C ALA A 182 4.31 -3.57 6.72
N GLY A 183 5.60 -3.86 6.57
CA GLY A 183 6.59 -3.61 7.62
C GLY A 183 6.92 -2.14 7.83
N LEU A 184 6.83 -1.30 6.79
CA LEU A 184 7.25 0.11 6.88
C LEU A 184 6.12 1.07 7.25
N PHE A 185 4.94 0.93 6.64
CA PHE A 185 3.96 2.02 6.66
C PHE A 185 3.31 2.20 8.03
N LEU A 186 2.53 1.22 8.48
CA LEU A 186 1.86 1.34 9.76
C LEU A 186 2.83 1.19 10.95
N PRO A 187 3.79 0.25 10.94
CA PRO A 187 4.70 0.08 12.07
C PRO A 187 5.63 1.28 12.27
N LEU A 188 6.31 1.76 11.21
CA LEU A 188 7.30 2.84 11.33
C LEU A 188 6.72 4.23 11.06
N LEU A 189 5.95 4.40 9.98
CA LEU A 189 5.39 5.70 9.59
C LEU A 189 4.03 6.01 10.23
N ARG A 190 3.52 5.13 11.11
CA ARG A 190 2.28 5.29 11.88
C ARG A 190 1.04 5.58 11.04
N SER A 191 1.09 5.29 9.74
CA SER A 191 0.00 5.56 8.79
C SER A 191 -0.14 4.41 7.80
N THR A 192 -1.38 4.06 7.47
CA THR A 192 -1.67 3.00 6.48
C THR A 192 -1.27 3.40 5.05
N VAL A 193 -1.29 4.69 4.75
CA VAL A 193 -0.81 5.31 3.51
C VAL A 193 -0.24 6.69 3.89
N PRO A 194 1.05 6.76 4.21
CA PRO A 194 1.71 8.02 4.51
C PRO A 194 1.60 8.99 3.33
N ARG A 195 1.34 10.28 3.62
CA ARG A 195 1.39 11.34 2.60
C ARG A 195 2.83 11.74 2.33
N ASP A 196 3.59 11.91 3.41
CA ASP A 196 5.03 12.11 3.34
C ASP A 196 5.74 10.74 3.32
N LEU A 197 6.49 10.52 2.26
CA LEU A 197 7.28 9.31 2.03
C LEU A 197 8.78 9.59 2.12
N SER A 198 9.18 10.86 2.36
CA SER A 198 10.58 11.26 2.50
C SER A 198 11.38 10.46 3.55
N PRO A 199 10.81 9.98 4.68
CA PRO A 199 11.58 9.19 5.64
C PRO A 199 12.11 7.87 5.07
N LEU A 200 11.48 7.34 4.01
CA LEU A 200 11.93 6.12 3.35
C LEU A 200 13.22 6.29 2.55
N LYS A 201 13.62 7.54 2.26
CA LYS A 201 14.85 7.83 1.51
C LYS A 201 16.08 7.27 2.22
N ALA A 202 16.16 7.36 3.55
CA ALA A 202 17.28 6.81 4.31
C ALA A 202 17.37 5.27 4.16
N LEU A 203 16.24 4.58 4.31
CA LEU A 203 16.15 3.12 4.17
C LEU A 203 16.52 2.62 2.78
N LEU A 204 16.11 3.36 1.74
CA LEU A 204 16.42 3.02 0.35
C LEU A 204 17.93 2.96 0.06
N HIS A 205 18.68 3.91 0.59
CA HIS A 205 20.11 4.07 0.32
C HIS A 205 20.95 3.25 1.30
N ARG A 206 20.64 3.32 2.60
CA ARG A 206 21.47 2.72 3.65
C ARG A 206 21.04 1.30 4.01
N GLY A 207 19.74 1.00 3.93
CA GLY A 207 19.19 -0.29 4.36
C GLY A 207 19.25 -0.55 5.86
N ALA A 208 19.73 0.43 6.64
CA ALA A 208 19.80 0.34 8.09
C ALA A 208 18.48 0.85 8.69
N TRP A 209 17.82 -0.02 9.45
CA TRP A 209 16.66 0.34 10.28
C TRP A 209 17.02 0.34 11.78
N GLU A 210 18.22 -0.15 12.13
CA GLU A 210 18.69 -0.31 13.51
C GLU A 210 18.47 0.97 14.30
N GLY A 211 17.66 0.86 15.35
CA GLY A 211 17.37 1.98 16.23
C GLY A 211 16.73 3.15 15.48
N TRP A 212 15.70 2.92 14.65
CA TRP A 212 14.80 4.00 14.21
C TRP A 212 14.22 4.70 15.45
N LYS A 213 15.00 5.66 15.96
CA LYS A 213 14.72 6.74 16.90
C LYS A 213 14.76 8.07 16.12
N GLY A 214 14.42 8.04 14.84
CA GLY A 214 14.41 9.22 13.97
C GLY A 214 13.27 10.16 14.35
N SER A 215 13.57 11.12 15.24
CA SER A 215 13.10 12.51 15.21
C SER A 215 11.66 12.72 14.70
N LEU A 216 10.68 12.07 15.33
CA LEU A 216 9.41 12.72 15.53
C LEU A 216 9.55 13.35 16.91
N GLY A 217 9.79 14.67 16.96
CA GLY A 217 9.51 15.43 18.17
C GLY A 217 8.11 15.09 18.68
N PRO A 218 7.77 15.43 19.94
CA PRO A 218 6.41 15.27 20.41
C PRO A 218 5.45 15.92 19.40
N PRO A 219 4.27 15.34 19.18
CA PRO A 219 3.36 15.79 18.14
C PRO A 219 3.13 17.31 18.26
N PRO A 220 3.11 18.08 17.15
CA PRO A 220 2.53 19.41 17.21
C PRO A 220 1.03 19.21 17.45
N GLY A 221 0.63 19.23 18.71
CA GLY A 221 -0.72 18.88 19.15
C GLY A 221 -0.81 17.78 20.22
N GLY A 222 0.15 17.70 21.13
CA GLY A 222 -0.16 17.26 22.49
C GLY A 222 -1.10 18.28 23.15
N GLY A 223 -2.40 18.18 22.85
CA GLY A 223 -3.51 18.76 23.61
C GLY A 223 -4.35 17.61 24.18
N PRO A 224 -5.09 17.85 25.28
CA PRO A 224 -5.51 16.82 26.22
C PRO A 224 -6.51 15.84 25.61
N GLU A 225 -6.63 14.70 26.29
CA GLU A 225 -7.69 13.71 26.13
C GLU A 225 -8.99 14.33 25.62
N CYS A 226 -9.53 13.81 24.51
CA CYS A 226 -10.90 14.08 24.14
C CYS A 226 -11.80 13.55 25.27
N ALA A 227 -12.09 14.41 26.24
CA ALA A 227 -13.23 14.29 27.11
C ALA A 227 -14.45 14.09 26.22
N ASN A 228 -15.20 13.02 26.50
CA ASN A 228 -16.52 12.83 25.96
C ASN A 228 -17.39 14.00 26.45
N VAL A 229 -17.61 14.99 25.60
CA VAL A 229 -18.72 15.92 25.83
C VAL A 229 -19.95 15.26 25.21
N HIS A 230 -20.73 14.63 26.09
CA HIS A 230 -22.14 14.44 25.84
C HIS A 230 -22.78 15.82 25.72
N SER A 231 -23.47 16.07 24.62
CA SER A 231 -24.48 17.11 24.55
C SER A 231 -25.81 16.40 24.36
N THR A 232 -26.67 16.65 25.35
CA THR A 232 -28.10 16.36 25.45
C THR A 232 -28.86 16.58 24.17
#